data_AF-A0A9N8WQ41-F1
#
_entry.id   AF-A0A9N8WQ41-F1
#
_cell.length_a   1.000
_cell.length_b   1.000
_cell.length_c   1.000
_cell.angle_alpha   90.00
_cell.angle_beta   90.00
_cell.angle_gamma   90.00
#
_symmetry.space_group_name_H-M   'P 1'
#
loop_
_entity.id
_entity.type
_entity.pdbx_description
1 polymer ?
#
loop_
_entity_poly.entity_id
_entity_poly.type
_entity_poly.pdbx_seq_one_letter_code
_entity_poly.pdbx_strand_id
1 'polypeptide(L)'
;MSSNITYSYNSIQNPPEINQHYRYQLQEKCKALFLRTQNNTSALYEELIMKVCNISKGDHRMAALVKDVGGWYNSYRYKLHVAILQLAEEFSKTHQWDGEEPPMIEIELFVSENVWRQALHFYLKATDFPTLNKDTEILAKLGTFIRKMVNDVLKDQKRDEDTQHLIKKYNEYTLELKIPTKLSIAKFLQVRDLLDC
;
A
#
# COMPACT_ATOMS: atom_id res chain seq x y z
N MET A 1 -28.69 -54.74 -31.71
CA MET A 1 -28.92 -53.68 -30.72
C MET A 1 -27.57 -53.31 -30.12
N SER A 2 -26.94 -52.25 -30.61
CA SER A 2 -25.78 -51.62 -29.96
C SER A 2 -25.83 -50.13 -30.28
N SER A 3 -26.29 -49.35 -29.31
CA SER A 3 -26.42 -47.90 -29.38
C SER A 3 -25.06 -47.28 -29.05
N ASN A 4 -24.40 -46.66 -30.03
CA ASN A 4 -23.21 -45.84 -29.76
C ASN A 4 -23.67 -44.46 -29.30
N ILE A 5 -23.62 -44.22 -28.00
CA ILE A 5 -23.79 -42.91 -27.39
C ILE A 5 -22.47 -42.15 -27.57
N THR A 6 -22.48 -41.11 -28.41
CA THR A 6 -21.36 -40.17 -28.53
C THR A 6 -21.44 -39.19 -27.36
N TYR A 7 -20.57 -39.33 -26.37
CA TYR A 7 -20.41 -38.34 -25.32
C TYR A 7 -19.68 -37.13 -25.88
N SER A 8 -20.43 -36.04 -26.10
CA SER A 8 -19.84 -34.71 -26.29
C SER A 8 -19.25 -34.26 -24.95
N TYR A 9 -17.91 -34.27 -24.86
CA TYR A 9 -17.20 -33.60 -23.78
C TYR A 9 -17.39 -32.10 -23.98
N ASN A 10 -18.36 -31.53 -23.26
CA ASN A 10 -18.42 -30.10 -23.02
C ASN A 10 -17.09 -29.69 -22.36
N SER A 11 -16.26 -29.01 -23.14
CA SER A 11 -15.12 -28.26 -22.62
C SER A 11 -15.65 -27.29 -21.57
N ILE A 12 -15.36 -27.59 -20.30
CA ILE A 12 -15.50 -26.63 -19.21
C ILE A 12 -14.49 -25.54 -19.52
N GLN A 13 -14.93 -24.49 -20.21
CA GLN A 13 -14.16 -23.28 -20.36
C GLN A 13 -14.01 -22.69 -18.96
N ASN A 14 -12.83 -22.89 -18.37
CA ASN A 14 -12.40 -22.09 -17.23
C ASN A 14 -12.62 -20.61 -17.59
N PRO A 15 -13.23 -19.81 -16.70
CA PRO A 15 -13.38 -18.38 -16.96
C PRO A 15 -12.00 -17.80 -17.28
N PRO A 16 -11.88 -16.92 -18.28
CA PRO A 16 -10.58 -16.44 -18.74
C PRO A 16 -9.86 -15.79 -17.56
N GLU A 17 -8.80 -16.46 -17.10
CA GLU A 17 -7.89 -15.92 -16.10
C GLU A 17 -7.52 -14.51 -16.51
N ILE A 18 -7.54 -13.58 -15.56
CA ILE A 18 -7.07 -12.23 -15.81
C ILE A 18 -5.64 -12.35 -16.29
N ASN A 19 -5.40 -11.86 -17.51
CA ASN A 19 -4.09 -11.84 -18.12
C ASN A 19 -3.06 -11.39 -17.08
N GLN A 20 -2.02 -12.19 -16.87
CA GLN A 20 -0.93 -11.94 -15.93
C GLN A 20 -0.42 -10.48 -15.99
N HIS A 21 -0.47 -9.88 -17.19
CA HIS A 21 -0.18 -8.47 -17.43
C HIS A 21 -1.06 -7.51 -16.62
N TYR A 22 -2.39 -7.69 -16.60
CA TYR A 22 -3.30 -6.85 -15.83
C TYR A 22 -3.12 -7.03 -14.32
N ARG A 23 -2.84 -8.26 -13.87
CA ARG A 23 -2.52 -8.51 -12.45
C ARG A 23 -1.25 -7.76 -12.03
N TYR A 24 -0.21 -7.80 -12.86
CA TYR A 24 1.03 -7.05 -12.61
C TYR A 24 0.78 -5.53 -12.59
N GLN A 25 0.04 -5.00 -13.58
CA GLN A 25 -0.32 -3.58 -13.58
C GLN A 25 -1.10 -3.18 -12.33
N LEU A 26 -2.07 -4.00 -11.91
CA LEU A 26 -2.87 -3.76 -10.72
C LEU A 26 -1.99 -3.73 -9.47
N GLN A 27 -1.04 -4.65 -9.32
CA GLN A 27 -0.07 -4.62 -8.21
C GLN A 27 0.75 -3.34 -8.18
N GLU A 28 1.28 -2.89 -9.33
CA GLU A 28 2.03 -1.62 -9.38
C GLU A 28 1.14 -0.43 -8.99
N LYS A 29 -0.12 -0.40 -9.43
CA LYS A 29 -1.06 0.65 -9.00
C LYS A 29 -1.41 0.57 -7.53
N CYS A 30 -1.57 -0.62 -6.97
CA CYS A 30 -1.78 -0.82 -5.54
C CYS A 30 -0.60 -0.29 -4.73
N LYS A 31 0.64 -0.60 -5.13
CA LYS A 31 1.85 -0.09 -4.45
C LYS A 31 1.93 1.43 -4.46
N ALA A 32 1.64 2.06 -5.59
CA ALA A 32 1.64 3.52 -5.67
C ALA A 32 0.49 4.15 -4.86
N LEU A 33 -0.71 3.54 -4.88
CA LEU A 33 -1.85 4.00 -4.08
C LEU A 33 -1.61 3.82 -2.58
N PHE A 34 -0.83 2.82 -2.19
CA PHE A 34 -0.44 2.58 -0.80
C PHE A 34 0.33 3.76 -0.18
N LEU A 35 0.99 4.59 -1.00
CA LEU A 35 1.61 5.85 -0.54
C LEU A 35 0.60 6.95 -0.22
N ARG A 36 -0.67 6.79 -0.59
CA ARG A 36 -1.78 7.68 -0.22
C ARG A 36 -2.60 7.16 0.94
N THR A 37 -2.86 5.86 0.95
CA THR A 37 -3.69 5.25 1.97
C THR A 37 -3.26 3.83 2.27
N GLN A 38 -3.17 3.52 3.56
CA GLN A 38 -3.00 2.16 4.06
C GLN A 38 -4.32 1.55 4.53
N ASN A 39 -5.42 2.33 4.45
CA ASN A 39 -6.79 1.91 4.68
C ASN A 39 -7.40 1.26 3.43
N ASN A 40 -8.41 0.43 3.67
CA ASN A 40 -9.04 -0.41 2.67
C ASN A 40 -10.54 -0.28 2.81
N THR A 41 -11.23 -0.07 1.69
CA THR A 41 -12.65 -0.38 1.56
C THR A 41 -12.87 -1.20 0.31
N SER A 42 -13.95 -1.98 0.26
CA SER A 42 -14.31 -2.70 -0.98
C SER A 42 -14.51 -1.72 -2.13
N ALA A 43 -15.13 -0.57 -1.86
CA ALA A 43 -15.35 0.49 -2.85
C ALA A 43 -14.05 1.01 -3.48
N LEU A 44 -13.03 1.29 -2.66
CA LEU A 44 -11.72 1.73 -3.15
C LEU A 44 -11.07 0.67 -4.06
N TYR A 45 -11.15 -0.60 -3.66
CA TYR A 45 -10.57 -1.69 -4.43
C TYR A 45 -11.30 -1.94 -5.72
N GLU A 46 -12.63 -1.99 -5.69
CA GLU A 46 -13.48 -2.13 -6.87
C GLU A 46 -13.18 -1.02 -7.88
N GLU A 47 -13.15 0.25 -7.45
CA GLU A 47 -12.87 1.38 -8.34
C GLU A 47 -11.47 1.29 -8.96
N LEU A 48 -10.45 0.92 -8.16
CA LEU A 48 -9.09 0.70 -8.66
C LEU A 48 -9.06 -0.42 -9.71
N ILE A 49 -9.72 -1.54 -9.43
CA ILE A 49 -9.80 -2.70 -10.30
C ILE A 49 -10.48 -2.34 -11.62
N MET A 50 -11.62 -1.66 -11.58
CA MET A 50 -12.33 -1.24 -12.79
C MET A 50 -11.45 -0.36 -13.68
N LYS A 51 -10.73 0.62 -13.09
CA LYS A 51 -9.84 1.51 -13.84
C LYS A 51 -8.63 0.80 -14.45
N VAL A 52 -8.05 -0.18 -13.76
CA VAL A 52 -6.83 -0.86 -14.23
C VAL A 52 -7.14 -2.03 -15.17
N CYS A 53 -8.11 -2.85 -14.81
CA CYS A 53 -8.46 -4.06 -15.55
C CYS A 53 -9.49 -3.79 -16.65
N ASN A 54 -10.08 -2.59 -16.69
CA ASN A 54 -11.13 -2.19 -17.64
C ASN A 54 -12.32 -3.17 -17.62
N ILE A 55 -12.80 -3.47 -16.41
CA ILE A 55 -13.96 -4.35 -16.17
C ILE A 55 -15.06 -3.58 -15.47
N SER A 56 -16.30 -4.09 -15.54
CA SER A 56 -17.44 -3.50 -14.82
C SER A 56 -17.51 -4.02 -13.38
N LYS A 57 -18.26 -3.32 -12.53
CA LYS A 57 -18.53 -3.74 -11.15
C LYS A 57 -19.23 -5.10 -11.05
N GLY A 58 -20.05 -5.44 -12.04
CA GLY A 58 -20.75 -6.73 -12.12
C GLY A 58 -19.93 -7.87 -12.73
N ASP A 59 -18.66 -7.64 -13.07
CA ASP A 59 -17.80 -8.68 -13.64
C ASP A 59 -17.60 -9.82 -12.62
N HIS A 60 -17.82 -11.06 -13.05
CA HIS A 60 -17.68 -12.26 -12.22
C HIS A 60 -16.32 -12.40 -11.54
N ARG A 61 -15.26 -11.74 -12.05
CA ARG A 61 -13.91 -11.76 -11.49
C ARG A 61 -13.69 -10.74 -10.38
N MET A 62 -14.60 -9.77 -10.21
CA MET A 62 -14.45 -8.66 -9.27
C MET A 62 -14.19 -9.14 -7.84
N ALA A 63 -14.98 -10.11 -7.35
CA ALA A 63 -14.83 -10.64 -6.00
C ALA A 63 -13.44 -11.27 -5.76
N ALA A 64 -12.92 -12.03 -6.73
CA ALA A 64 -11.61 -12.64 -6.64
C ALA A 64 -10.49 -11.59 -6.64
N LEU A 65 -10.61 -10.56 -7.49
CA LEU A 65 -9.66 -9.46 -7.54
C LEU A 65 -9.66 -8.61 -6.27
N VAL A 66 -10.82 -8.29 -5.71
CA VAL A 66 -10.92 -7.56 -4.44
C VAL A 66 -10.23 -8.33 -3.33
N LYS A 67 -10.39 -9.67 -3.29
CA LYS A 67 -9.70 -10.53 -2.34
C LYS A 67 -8.18 -10.49 -2.52
N ASP A 68 -7.70 -10.57 -3.77
CA ASP A 68 -6.26 -10.46 -4.07
C ASP A 68 -5.68 -9.12 -3.62
N VAL A 69 -6.34 -8.01 -4.00
CA VAL A 69 -5.92 -6.65 -3.64
C VAL A 69 -5.88 -6.52 -2.11
N GLY A 70 -6.88 -7.02 -1.41
CA GLY A 70 -6.90 -7.07 0.05
C GLY A 70 -5.70 -7.83 0.64
N GLY A 71 -5.37 -9.00 0.09
CA GLY A 71 -4.20 -9.78 0.48
C GLY A 71 -2.88 -9.06 0.24
N TRP A 72 -2.75 -8.34 -0.88
CA TRP A 72 -1.57 -7.52 -1.17
C TRP A 72 -1.43 -6.37 -0.18
N TYR A 73 -2.51 -5.65 0.12
CA TYR A 73 -2.49 -4.57 1.10
C TYR A 73 -2.16 -5.05 2.52
N ASN A 74 -2.64 -6.24 2.93
CA ASN A 74 -2.20 -6.88 4.18
C ASN A 74 -0.68 -7.09 4.19
N SER A 75 -0.15 -7.64 3.09
CA SER A 75 1.29 -7.86 2.93
C SER A 75 2.09 -6.54 2.93
N TYR A 76 1.55 -5.47 2.35
CA TYR A 76 2.19 -4.15 2.30
C TYR A 76 2.24 -3.51 3.68
N ARG A 77 1.12 -3.54 4.42
CA ARG A 77 1.10 -3.10 5.82
C ARG A 77 2.14 -3.83 6.66
N TYR A 78 2.17 -5.16 6.59
CA TYR A 78 3.15 -5.94 7.33
C TYR A 78 4.59 -5.57 6.96
N LYS A 79 4.90 -5.42 5.67
CA LYS A 79 6.24 -5.00 5.22
C LYS A 79 6.63 -3.61 5.72
N LEU A 80 5.72 -2.65 5.66
CA LEU A 80 5.97 -1.32 6.17
C LEU A 80 6.17 -1.36 7.69
N HIS A 81 5.32 -2.08 8.42
CA HIS A 81 5.41 -2.26 9.87
C HIS A 81 6.78 -2.77 10.30
N VAL A 82 7.24 -3.86 9.68
CA VAL A 82 8.55 -4.44 9.96
C VAL A 82 9.68 -3.43 9.70
N ALA A 83 9.60 -2.66 8.61
CA ALA A 83 10.59 -1.63 8.33
C ALA A 83 10.59 -0.52 9.41
N ILE A 84 9.42 -0.11 9.91
CA ILE A 84 9.33 0.88 11.00
C ILE A 84 9.87 0.30 12.32
N LEU A 85 9.55 -0.96 12.64
CA LEU A 85 10.09 -1.63 13.84
C LEU A 85 11.62 -1.73 13.80
N GLN A 86 12.19 -2.06 12.64
CA GLN A 86 13.64 -2.09 12.45
C GLN A 86 14.26 -0.71 12.66
N LEU A 87 13.67 0.35 12.10
CA LEU A 87 14.14 1.72 12.31
C LEU A 87 14.06 2.15 13.79
N ALA A 88 12.97 1.79 14.48
CA ALA A 88 12.83 2.06 15.91
C ALA A 88 13.89 1.31 16.74
N GLU A 89 14.12 0.03 16.44
CA GLU A 89 15.16 -0.77 17.12
C GLU A 89 16.57 -0.21 16.87
N GLU A 90 16.88 0.18 15.64
CA GLU A 90 18.15 0.82 15.27
C GLU A 90 18.34 2.18 15.96
N PHE A 91 17.27 2.98 16.03
CA PHE A 91 17.27 4.25 16.75
C PHE A 91 17.62 4.03 18.22
N SER A 92 16.92 3.09 18.88
CA SER A 92 17.10 2.79 20.30
C SER A 92 18.52 2.31 20.61
N LYS A 93 19.09 1.45 19.76
CA LYS A 93 20.49 0.99 19.91
C LYS A 93 21.49 2.12 19.72
N THR A 94 21.29 2.96 18.71
CA THR A 94 22.24 4.02 18.33
C THR A 94 22.32 5.12 19.41
N HIS A 95 21.16 5.48 19.97
CA HIS A 95 21.06 6.55 20.97
C HIS A 95 21.10 6.04 22.41
N GLN A 96 21.31 4.72 22.62
CA GLN A 96 21.20 4.07 23.93
C GLN A 96 19.89 4.45 24.65
N TRP A 97 18.80 4.46 23.89
CA TRP A 97 17.52 4.96 24.33
C TRP A 97 16.95 4.07 25.44
N ASP A 98 16.61 4.66 26.57
CA ASP A 98 16.14 3.97 27.78
C ASP A 98 14.60 3.96 27.93
N GLY A 99 13.89 4.51 26.95
CA GLY A 99 12.42 4.47 26.90
C GLY A 99 11.71 5.72 27.39
N GLU A 100 12.39 6.88 27.44
CA GLU A 100 11.72 8.19 27.47
C GLU A 100 11.06 8.52 26.11
N GLU A 101 10.37 9.66 25.98
CA GLU A 101 9.88 10.14 24.67
C GLU A 101 11.02 10.84 23.90
N PRO A 102 11.42 10.33 22.72
CA PRO A 102 12.53 10.92 21.98
C PRO A 102 12.13 12.31 21.43
N PRO A 103 13.02 13.31 21.54
CA PRO A 103 12.80 14.60 20.90
C PRO A 103 12.59 14.40 19.39
N MET A 104 11.52 14.95 18.84
CA MET A 104 11.20 14.81 17.40
C MET A 104 12.38 15.19 16.48
N ILE A 105 13.21 16.14 16.91
CA ILE A 105 14.39 16.58 16.16
C ILE A 105 15.45 15.47 16.01
N GLU A 106 15.60 14.59 17.00
CA GLU A 106 16.53 13.46 16.92
C GLU A 106 16.02 12.41 15.93
N ILE A 107 14.70 12.17 15.93
CA ILE A 107 14.04 11.29 14.95
C ILE A 107 14.18 11.87 13.54
N GLU A 108 14.03 13.18 13.37
CA GLU A 108 14.19 13.84 12.08
C GLU A 108 15.62 13.71 11.51
N LEU A 109 16.63 13.83 12.38
CA LEU A 109 18.03 13.65 12.02
C LEU A 109 18.35 12.19 11.69
N PHE A 110 17.87 11.25 12.51
CA PHE A 110 18.07 9.81 12.30
C PHE A 110 17.35 9.32 11.03
N VAL A 111 16.05 9.62 10.92
CA VAL A 111 15.23 9.31 9.74
C VAL A 111 15.41 10.43 8.69
N SER A 112 16.63 10.48 8.17
CA SER A 112 17.03 11.34 7.06
C SER A 112 16.29 10.99 5.76
N GLU A 113 16.49 11.79 4.72
CA GLU A 113 15.85 11.56 3.42
C GLU A 113 16.14 10.17 2.84
N ASN A 114 17.39 9.74 2.92
CA ASN A 114 17.80 8.43 2.42
C ASN A 114 17.09 7.29 3.18
N VAL A 115 16.97 7.44 4.50
CA VAL A 115 16.39 6.41 5.39
C VAL A 115 14.90 6.22 5.12
N TRP A 116 14.10 7.30 5.10
CA TRP A 116 12.67 7.14 4.84
C TRP A 116 12.40 6.67 3.40
N ARG A 117 13.22 7.08 2.43
CA ARG A 117 13.12 6.59 1.05
C ARG A 117 13.41 5.10 0.96
N GLN A 118 14.39 4.61 1.72
CA GLN A 118 14.70 3.18 1.79
C GLN A 118 13.53 2.39 2.39
N ALA A 119 12.92 2.89 3.47
CA ALA A 119 11.72 2.28 4.06
C ALA A 119 10.55 2.19 3.07
N LEU A 120 10.40 3.20 2.20
CA LEU A 120 9.34 3.25 1.19
C LEU A 120 9.75 2.73 -0.20
N HIS A 121 10.96 2.21 -0.38
CA HIS A 121 11.55 1.90 -1.69
C HIS A 121 10.66 1.01 -2.56
N PHE A 122 10.07 -0.01 -1.95
CA PHE A 122 9.17 -0.96 -2.63
C PHE A 122 7.96 -0.26 -3.28
N TYR A 123 7.43 0.78 -2.64
CA TYR A 123 6.28 1.54 -3.12
C TYR A 123 6.69 2.64 -4.10
N LEU A 124 7.79 3.33 -3.81
CA LEU A 124 8.34 4.39 -4.66
C LEU A 124 8.68 3.90 -6.07
N LYS A 125 9.15 2.66 -6.20
CA LYS A 125 9.42 2.02 -7.51
C LYS A 125 8.20 1.94 -8.44
N ALA A 126 6.99 1.91 -7.89
CA ALA A 126 5.76 1.85 -8.67
C ALA A 126 5.23 3.23 -9.12
N THR A 127 5.90 4.30 -8.69
CA THR A 127 5.57 5.69 -9.05
C THR A 127 6.29 6.11 -10.32
N ASP A 128 5.89 7.25 -10.89
CA ASP A 128 6.75 7.99 -11.81
C ASP A 128 7.79 8.76 -11.00
N PHE A 129 8.87 8.05 -10.63
CA PHE A 129 9.88 8.57 -9.71
C PHE A 129 10.54 9.87 -10.17
N PRO A 130 10.92 10.07 -11.45
CA PRO A 130 11.42 11.36 -11.92
C PRO A 130 10.47 12.53 -11.69
N THR A 131 9.16 12.32 -11.84
CA THR A 131 8.15 13.34 -11.56
C THR A 131 7.96 13.55 -10.06
N LEU A 132 7.88 12.46 -9.29
CA LEU A 132 7.77 12.50 -7.83
C LEU A 132 8.97 13.24 -7.20
N ASN A 133 10.18 13.01 -7.70
CA ASN A 133 11.40 13.56 -7.13
C ASN A 133 11.53 15.08 -7.27
N LYS A 134 10.69 15.70 -8.10
CA LYS A 134 10.61 17.16 -8.27
C LYS A 134 9.56 17.80 -7.35
N ASP A 135 8.70 17.00 -6.73
CA ASP A 135 7.62 17.46 -5.88
C ASP A 135 8.06 17.44 -4.40
N THR A 136 8.64 18.55 -3.96
CA THR A 136 9.18 18.67 -2.59
C THR A 136 8.11 18.56 -1.52
N GLU A 137 6.86 18.95 -1.80
CA GLU A 137 5.75 18.86 -0.86
C GLU A 137 5.38 17.39 -0.61
N ILE A 138 5.24 16.59 -1.66
CA ILE A 138 4.95 15.17 -1.52
C ILE A 138 6.09 14.48 -0.75
N LEU A 139 7.35 14.75 -1.11
CA LEU A 139 8.51 14.16 -0.44
C LEU A 139 8.57 14.53 1.05
N ALA A 140 8.30 15.80 1.39
CA ALA A 140 8.27 16.25 2.78
C ALA A 140 7.17 15.55 3.60
N LYS A 141 5.97 15.38 3.01
CA LYS A 141 4.86 14.65 3.66
C LYS A 141 5.16 13.17 3.84
N LEU A 142 5.79 12.50 2.86
CA LEU A 142 6.21 11.11 2.98
C LEU A 142 7.31 10.92 4.05
N GLY A 143 8.27 11.83 4.13
CA GLY A 143 9.27 11.81 5.20
C GLY A 143 8.66 12.03 6.58
N THR A 144 7.73 12.98 6.69
CA THR A 144 6.97 13.24 7.94
C THR A 144 6.18 12.02 8.37
N PHE A 145 5.49 11.36 7.43
CA PHE A 145 4.74 10.13 7.66
C PHE A 145 5.62 9.05 8.32
N ILE A 146 6.80 8.75 7.76
CA ILE A 146 7.69 7.73 8.33
C ILE A 146 8.21 8.13 9.71
N ARG A 147 8.62 9.39 9.90
CA ARG A 147 9.13 9.87 11.19
C ARG A 147 8.08 9.78 12.29
N LYS A 148 6.84 10.15 12.00
CA LYS A 148 5.73 10.04 12.94
C LYS A 148 5.44 8.59 13.30
N MET A 149 5.47 7.68 12.33
CA MET A 149 5.32 6.24 12.59
C MET A 149 6.43 5.69 13.50
N VAL A 150 7.70 6.02 13.23
CA VAL A 150 8.83 5.60 14.08
C VAL A 150 8.65 6.14 15.50
N ASN A 151 8.29 7.41 15.64
CA ASN A 151 8.02 8.05 16.93
C ASN A 151 6.97 7.31 17.76
N ASP A 152 5.80 7.00 17.19
CA ASP A 152 4.76 6.33 17.98
C ASP A 152 5.10 4.85 18.24
N VAL A 153 5.81 4.17 17.32
CA VAL A 153 6.31 2.81 17.60
C VAL A 153 7.27 2.82 18.79
N LEU A 154 8.17 3.81 18.89
CA LEU A 154 9.07 3.95 20.05
C LEU A 154 8.29 4.19 21.35
N LYS A 155 7.18 4.95 21.30
CA LYS A 155 6.29 5.19 22.45
C LYS A 155 5.53 3.94 22.87
N ASP A 156 5.07 3.13 21.92
CA ASP A 156 4.20 1.98 22.16
C ASP A 156 4.98 0.69 22.45
N GLN A 157 6.21 0.54 21.95
CA GLN A 157 7.10 -0.58 22.32
C GLN A 157 7.31 -0.67 23.84
N LYS A 158 7.25 0.47 24.55
CA LYS A 158 7.29 0.52 26.02
C LYS A 158 6.09 -0.15 26.67
N ARG A 159 4.94 -0.15 26.01
CA ARG A 159 3.66 -0.63 26.55
C ARG A 159 3.38 -2.09 26.20
N ASP A 160 4.28 -2.76 25.46
CA ASP A 160 4.06 -4.10 24.89
C ASP A 160 2.75 -4.17 24.06
N GLU A 161 2.40 -3.05 23.42
CA GLU A 161 1.18 -2.94 22.62
C GLU A 161 1.45 -3.34 21.16
N ASP A 162 0.47 -4.01 20.53
CA ASP A 162 0.53 -4.31 19.10
C ASP A 162 0.51 -3.00 18.28
N THR A 163 1.63 -2.67 17.65
CA THR A 163 1.80 -1.43 16.89
C THR A 163 1.26 -1.49 15.46
N GLN A 164 0.71 -2.62 14.99
CA GLN A 164 0.17 -2.70 13.63
C GLN A 164 -0.99 -1.72 13.38
N HIS A 165 -1.74 -1.37 14.42
CA HIS A 165 -2.85 -0.43 14.32
C HIS A 165 -2.38 0.98 13.94
N LEU A 166 -1.14 1.36 14.28
CA LEU A 166 -0.57 2.69 14.01
C LEU A 166 -0.46 2.99 12.51
N ILE A 167 -0.31 1.97 11.66
CA ILE A 167 -0.16 2.14 10.21
C ILE A 167 -1.37 2.84 9.60
N LYS A 168 -2.57 2.63 10.15
CA LYS A 168 -3.81 3.24 9.65
C LYS A 168 -4.01 4.67 10.16
N LYS A 169 -3.37 5.04 11.26
CA LYS A 169 -3.53 6.33 11.96
C LYS A 169 -3.01 7.50 11.12
N TYR A 170 -1.98 7.28 10.31
CA TYR A 170 -1.27 8.37 9.60
C TYR A 170 -1.72 8.61 8.16
N ASN A 171 -2.88 8.11 7.78
CA ASN A 171 -3.47 8.43 6.49
C ASN A 171 -3.69 9.94 6.33
N GLU A 172 -3.87 10.72 7.40
CA GLU A 172 -4.01 12.18 7.32
C GLU A 172 -2.86 12.89 6.61
N TYR A 173 -1.63 12.37 6.70
CA TYR A 173 -0.45 12.96 6.05
C TYR A 173 -0.35 12.59 4.56
N THR A 174 -1.04 11.53 4.14
CA THR A 174 -0.81 10.89 2.85
C THR A 174 -2.05 10.85 1.93
N LEU A 175 -3.25 10.95 2.48
CA LEU A 175 -4.53 10.75 1.78
C LEU A 175 -4.69 11.65 0.54
N GLU A 176 -4.31 12.92 0.69
CA GLU A 176 -4.45 13.95 -0.35
C GLU A 176 -3.25 14.03 -1.30
N LEU A 177 -2.23 13.17 -1.13
CA LEU A 177 -1.05 13.20 -1.99
C LEU A 177 -1.41 12.79 -3.41
N LYS A 178 -1.08 13.64 -4.37
CA LYS A 178 -1.30 13.40 -5.80
C LYS A 178 -0.16 12.55 -6.38
N ILE A 179 -0.01 11.33 -5.88
CA ILE A 179 1.12 10.43 -6.23
C ILE A 179 1.17 10.20 -7.76
N PRO A 180 2.24 10.66 -8.45
CA PRO A 180 2.37 10.50 -9.88
C PRO A 180 2.64 9.05 -10.23
N THR A 181 1.91 8.53 -11.23
CA THR A 181 2.17 7.22 -11.81
C THR A 181 2.04 7.32 -13.33
N LYS A 182 2.62 6.38 -14.07
CA LYS A 182 2.55 6.36 -15.55
C LYS A 182 1.13 6.45 -16.14
N LEU A 183 0.12 5.99 -15.41
CA LEU A 183 -1.29 6.03 -15.86
C LEU A 183 -2.15 6.99 -15.01
N SER A 184 -1.52 7.75 -14.10
CA SER A 184 -2.16 8.69 -13.18
C SER A 184 -3.36 8.20 -12.35
N ILE A 185 -3.63 6.89 -12.31
CA ILE A 185 -4.78 6.32 -11.57
C ILE A 185 -4.70 6.68 -10.08
N ALA A 186 -3.57 6.42 -9.43
CA ALA A 186 -3.36 6.78 -8.03
C ALA A 186 -3.43 8.30 -7.78
N LYS A 187 -3.22 9.14 -8.80
CA LYS A 187 -3.27 10.61 -8.69
C LYS A 187 -4.71 11.13 -8.66
N PHE A 188 -5.61 10.50 -9.42
CA PHE A 188 -6.97 11.01 -9.66
C PHE A 188 -8.08 10.21 -8.95
N LEU A 189 -7.74 9.14 -8.25
CA LEU A 189 -8.70 8.39 -7.47
C LEU A 189 -9.22 9.26 -6.30
N GLN A 190 -10.54 9.33 -6.13
CA GLN A 190 -11.21 10.05 -5.04
C GLN A 190 -11.14 9.24 -3.75
N VAL A 191 -9.94 9.10 -3.20
CA VAL A 191 -9.67 8.15 -2.11
C VAL A 191 -10.48 8.48 -0.86
N ARG A 192 -10.66 9.77 -0.52
CA ARG A 192 -11.45 10.18 0.64
C ARG A 192 -12.90 9.69 0.52
N ASP A 193 -13.58 10.06 -0.56
CA ASP A 193 -14.96 9.66 -0.82
C ASP A 193 -15.13 8.13 -0.80
N LEU A 194 -14.16 7.39 -1.36
CA LEU A 194 -14.19 5.92 -1.43
C LEU A 194 -13.90 5.24 -0.08
N LEU A 195 -13.25 5.93 0.86
CA LEU A 195 -13.03 5.43 2.21
C LEU A 195 -14.24 5.67 3.12
N ASP A 196 -15.06 6.68 2.82
CA ASP A 196 -16.27 7.05 3.58
C ASP A 196 -17.54 6.29 3.11
N CYS A 197 -17.40 5.40 2.12
CA CYS A 197 -18.47 4.57 1.54
C CYS A 197 -18.78 3.30 2.35
#